data_AF-A0A957SZS5-F1
#
_entry.id   AF-A0A957SZS5-F1
#
_cell.length_a   1.000
_cell.length_b   1.000
_cell.length_c   1.000
_cell.angle_alpha   90.00
_cell.angle_beta   90.00
_cell.angle_gamma   90.00
#
_symmetry.space_group_name_H-M   'P 1'
#
loop_
_entity.id
_entity.type
_entity.pdbx_description
1 polymer ?
#
loop_
_entity_poly.entity_id
_entity_poly.type
_entity_poly.pdbx_seq_one_letter_code
_entity_poly.pdbx_strand_id
1 'polypeptide(L)' 'GFCGHQPDIGERYISTGSLYLCVAGLLPLGLPPTDEFWAGEAAPWTAQKIWSGVDVPCDHALYE' A
#
# COMPACT_ATOMS: atom_id res chain seq x y z
N GLY A 1 12.33 10.18 2.19
CA GLY A 1 11.46 11.35 2.38
C GLY A 1 10.28 11.09 3.29
N PHE A 2 9.77 9.86 3.36
CA PHE A 2 8.58 9.51 4.15
C PHE A 2 8.94 9.05 5.58
N CYS A 3 9.76 8.00 5.72
CA CYS A 3 10.39 7.56 6.96
C CYS A 3 11.90 7.43 6.71
N GLY A 4 12.67 8.45 7.10
CA GLY A 4 14.11 8.51 6.76
C GLY A 4 14.37 8.78 5.27
N HIS A 5 15.39 8.15 4.70
CA HIS A 5 15.85 8.38 3.32
C HIS A 5 15.27 7.39 2.32
N GLN A 6 13.95 7.45 2.11
CA GLN A 6 13.24 6.70 1.06
C GLN A 6 12.85 7.63 -0.12
N PRO A 7 13.70 7.82 -1.16
CA PRO A 7 13.36 8.65 -2.33
C PRO A 7 12.50 7.90 -3.37
N ASP A 8 12.58 6.57 -3.42
CA ASP A 8 11.98 5.75 -4.48
C ASP A 8 10.44 5.74 -4.46
N ILE A 9 9.84 6.01 -3.30
CA ILE A 9 8.39 6.14 -3.12
C ILE A 9 7.86 7.54 -3.53
N GLY A 10 8.75 8.47 -3.88
CA GLY A 10 8.37 9.84 -4.19
C GLY A 10 7.60 9.97 -5.50
N GLU A 11 6.35 10.45 -5.43
CA GLU A 11 5.54 10.82 -6.58
C GLU A 11 5.62 12.33 -6.83
N ARG A 12 5.72 12.74 -8.10
CA ARG A 12 5.83 14.15 -8.53
C ARG A 12 4.46 14.83 -8.65
N TYR A 13 3.42 14.07 -8.96
CA TYR A 13 2.09 14.60 -9.26
C TYR A 13 1.16 14.64 -8.03
N ILE A 14 1.22 13.61 -7.18
CA ILE A 14 0.31 13.40 -6.04
C ILE A 14 1.10 13.50 -4.74
N SER A 15 0.87 14.59 -4.00
CA SER A 15 1.42 14.80 -2.65
C SER A 15 0.36 14.64 -1.54
N THR A 16 -0.90 14.39 -1.92
CA THR A 16 -2.03 14.14 -1.00
C THR A 16 -2.72 12.84 -1.40
N GLY A 17 -3.08 12.00 -0.42
CA GLY A 17 -3.78 10.75 -0.71
C GLY A 17 -5.08 10.96 -1.48
N SER A 18 -5.32 10.15 -2.50
CA SER A 18 -6.60 10.17 -3.22
C SER A 18 -7.68 9.55 -2.34
N LEU A 19 -8.63 10.37 -1.89
CA LEU A 19 -9.74 9.92 -1.04
C LEU A 19 -10.54 8.78 -1.67
N TYR A 20 -10.69 8.79 -3.01
CA TYR A 20 -11.33 7.69 -3.73
C TYR A 20 -10.50 6.41 -3.65
N LEU A 21 -9.18 6.47 -3.82
CA LEU A 21 -8.34 5.26 -3.68
C LEU A 21 -8.30 4.74 -2.25
N CYS A 22 -8.48 5.60 -1.23
CA CYS A 22 -8.59 5.15 0.15
C CYS A 22 -9.76 4.16 0.37
N VAL A 23 -10.84 4.25 -0.41
CA VAL A 23 -11.96 3.30 -0.27
C VAL A 23 -11.64 1.91 -0.79
N ALA A 24 -10.56 1.73 -1.56
CA ALA A 24 -10.11 0.41 -1.99
C ALA A 24 -9.73 -0.50 -0.82
N GLY A 25 -9.35 0.08 0.33
CA GLY A 25 -9.12 -0.67 1.57
C GLY A 25 -10.37 -1.38 2.12
N LEU A 26 -11.57 -1.04 1.64
CA LEU A 26 -12.83 -1.70 2.02
C LEU A 26 -13.15 -2.93 1.14
N LEU A 27 -12.48 -3.11 0.00
CA LEU A 27 -12.74 -4.24 -0.91
C LEU A 27 -12.64 -5.61 -0.22
N PRO A 28 -11.65 -5.86 0.67
CA PRO A 28 -11.53 -7.17 1.32
C PRO A 28 -12.72 -7.54 2.20
N LEU A 29 -13.56 -6.59 2.62
CA LEU A 29 -14.77 -6.87 3.43
C LEU A 29 -15.80 -7.73 2.67
N GLY A 30 -15.71 -7.81 1.34
CA GLY A 30 -16.54 -8.69 0.54
C GLY A 30 -16.02 -10.13 0.44
N LEU A 31 -14.83 -10.43 0.95
CA LEU A 31 -14.21 -11.76 0.88
C LEU A 31 -14.78 -12.70 1.95
N PRO A 32 -14.84 -14.01 1.68
CA PRO A 32 -15.26 -14.99 2.68
C PRO A 32 -14.26 -15.02 3.85
N PRO A 33 -14.68 -15.40 5.08
CA PRO A 33 -13.78 -15.48 6.24
C PRO A 33 -12.60 -16.45 6.07
N THR A 34 -12.71 -17.39 5.14
CA THR A 34 -11.67 -18.38 4.81
C THR A 34 -10.70 -17.90 3.73
N ASP A 35 -10.89 -16.70 3.19
CA ASP A 35 -9.99 -16.12 2.19
C ASP A 35 -8.58 -15.93 2.78
N GLU A 36 -7.55 -16.12 1.96
CA GLU A 36 -6.15 -15.97 2.38
C GLU A 36 -5.84 -14.58 2.92
N PHE A 37 -6.55 -13.54 2.45
CA PHE A 37 -6.44 -12.19 3.00
C PHE A 37 -6.73 -12.16 4.52
N TRP A 38 -7.66 -12.98 5.00
CA TRP A 38 -8.07 -13.03 6.41
C TRP A 38 -7.41 -14.16 7.20
N ALA A 39 -7.21 -15.31 6.57
CA ALA A 39 -6.77 -16.55 7.23
C ALA A 39 -5.31 -16.92 6.95
N GLY A 40 -4.63 -16.19 6.06
CA GLY A 40 -3.23 -16.39 5.73
C GLY A 40 -2.27 -16.02 6.86
N GLU A 41 -0.99 -16.29 6.65
CA GLU A 41 0.05 -15.89 7.59
C GLU A 41 0.15 -14.36 7.69
N ALA A 42 0.40 -13.86 8.90
CA ALA A 42 0.58 -12.43 9.12
C ALA A 42 1.78 -11.92 8.31
N ALA A 43 1.51 -11.10 7.30
CA ALA A 43 2.53 -10.44 6.51
C ALA A 43 2.53 -8.93 6.78
N PRO A 44 3.69 -8.27 6.76
CA PRO A 44 3.74 -6.82 6.90
C PRO A 44 3.06 -6.14 5.71
N TRP A 45 1.93 -5.48 5.98
CA TRP A 45 1.21 -4.64 5.03
C TRP A 45 2.01 -3.38 4.64
N THR A 46 1.66 -2.79 3.49
CA THR A 46 2.41 -1.71 2.83
C THR A 46 2.77 -0.56 3.78
N ALA A 47 1.81 -0.07 4.58
CA ALA A 47 2.06 1.02 5.51
C ALA A 47 3.12 0.65 6.57
N GLN A 48 3.05 -0.55 7.17
CA GLN A 48 4.04 -1.00 8.16
C GLN A 48 5.45 -1.07 7.57
N LYS A 49 5.59 -1.58 6.34
CA LYS A 49 6.88 -1.63 5.64
C LYS A 49 7.47 -0.23 5.51
N ILE A 50 6.69 0.71 4.97
CA ILE A 50 7.11 2.10 4.76
C ILE A 50 7.53 2.74 6.09
N TRP A 51 6.71 2.63 7.13
CA TRP A 51 6.99 3.22 8.46
C TRP A 51 8.14 2.54 9.19
N SER A 52 8.52 1.31 8.81
CA SER A 52 9.72 0.64 9.31
C SER A 52 11.01 1.00 8.55
N GLY A 53 10.93 1.93 7.59
CA GLY A 53 12.07 2.37 6.79
C GLY A 53 12.42 1.45 5.63
N VAL A 54 11.57 0.49 5.28
CA VAL A 54 11.76 -0.35 4.09
C VAL A 54 11.53 0.49 2.85
N ASP A 55 12.50 0.50 1.93
CA ASP A 55 12.33 1.14 0.63
C ASP A 55 11.30 0.39 -0.22
N VAL A 56 10.36 1.14 -0.78
CA VAL A 56 9.33 0.65 -1.69
C VAL A 56 9.26 1.58 -2.89
N PRO A 57 9.04 1.03 -4.10
CA PRO A 57 8.94 1.84 -5.31
C PRO A 57 7.64 2.65 -5.33
N CYS A 58 7.66 3.77 -6.04
CA CYS A 58 6.46 4.50 -6.40
C CYS A 58 5.51 3.61 -7.22
N ASP A 59 4.21 3.76 -6.97
CA ASP A 59 3.18 3.07 -7.72
C ASP A 59 3.14 3.57 -9.17
N HIS A 60 2.73 2.72 -10.11
CA HIS A 60 2.68 3.05 -11.53
C HIS A 60 1.55 2.32 -12.24
N ALA A 61 1.08 2.92 -13.34
CA ALA A 61 0.09 2.27 -14.19
C ALA A 61 0.67 0.97 -14.78
N LEU A 62 -0.13 -0.09 -14.75
CA LEU A 62 0.18 -1.33 -15.45
C LEU A 62 -0.14 -1.16 -16.93
N TYR A 63 0.80 -1.55 -17.79
CA TYR A 63 0.61 -1.61 -19.24
C TYR A 63 0.62 -3.08 -19.66
N GLU A 64 -0.25 -3.44 -20.61
CA GLU A 64 -0.27 -4.77 -21.25
C GLU A 64 0.88 -4.96 -22.24
#